data_AF-A0A7H0F371-F1
#
_entry.id   AF-A0A7H0F371-F1
#
_cell.length_a   1.000
_cell.length_b   1.000
_cell.length_c   1.000
_cell.angle_alpha   90.00
_cell.angle_beta   90.00
_cell.angle_gamma   90.00
#
_symmetry.space_group_name_H-M   'P 1'
#
loop_
_entity.id
_entity.type
_entity.pdbx_description
1 polymer ?
#
loop_
_entity_poly.entity_id
_entity_poly.type
_entity_poly.pdbx_seq_one_letter_code
_entity_poly.pdbx_strand_id
1 'polypeptide(L)'
;MSKLRISKQHLWLERLMAITATLNLGLVMFDWSYVPWRDFYFRNLPQLSRIYDPIKGIEPHRDTVNYLNNIASLQVQVSESGLGSPAVKTKLAEIRRMSMDMIDSNPFAGSGKSGTLEKIKNRMRERVGQESSKSAFTIFWSPEYLSQGRWVEEIDFFNRQILPSIASNYYRRIGENGELINNFWLIDLPFVAVFGLELLWRSFYIKRQNSHLSWLEAILWRWYDLFLLFPLWRWLRIVPVVVRLDQSNLINLYLVRKQIHQGIVANFAEEITEIVVVRVINQIQFSIQHSDISRWFDPKQNEREYIDINNINEIEAISGILIRILIDTVMPKVQPEINAILSRSMEGALEQVPIYRNLLQLPGLSQVQNQLSGEIADQIGKNLYLIVNKVSKDPLTAQLFKDLIGKFTTTLSGEIQAKHILVELQSLLNDLLEEVKINYVQRLSQEDIEQIIEQTRKMRSKAV
;
A
#
# COMPACT_ATOMS: atom_id res chain seq x y z
N MET A 1 -3.19 6.73 -0.09
CA MET A 1 -2.69 7.12 1.26
C MET A 1 -2.46 8.62 1.27
N SER A 2 -3.46 9.39 1.68
CA SER A 2 -3.31 10.83 1.90
C SER A 2 -2.28 11.06 3.01
N LYS A 3 -1.38 12.02 2.80
CA LYS A 3 -0.48 12.51 3.85
C LYS A 3 -1.34 13.03 4.99
N LEU A 4 -1.59 12.20 6.01
CA LEU A 4 -1.97 12.68 7.32
C LEU A 4 -0.86 13.66 7.73
N ARG A 5 -1.18 14.95 7.80
CA ARG A 5 -0.27 16.00 8.27
C ARG A 5 0.12 15.66 9.70
N ILE A 6 1.24 14.95 9.87
CA ILE A 6 1.83 14.66 11.17
C ILE A 6 2.23 16.02 11.76
N SER A 7 1.54 16.43 12.83
CA SER A 7 1.88 17.65 13.59
C SER A 7 3.38 17.63 13.96
N LYS A 8 4.03 18.80 13.96
CA LYS A 8 5.46 18.93 14.29
C LYS A 8 5.83 18.29 15.65
N GLN A 9 4.89 18.25 16.59
CA GLN A 9 5.05 17.60 17.91
C GLN A 9 4.99 16.07 17.88
N HIS A 10 4.55 15.44 16.78
CA HIS A 10 4.64 13.98 16.61
C HIS A 10 5.92 13.59 15.87
N LEU A 11 6.51 14.48 15.07
CA LEU A 11 7.68 14.16 14.24
C LEU A 11 8.92 13.77 15.05
N TRP A 12 9.18 14.41 16.19
CA TRP A 12 10.30 14.04 17.05
C TRP A 12 10.18 12.63 17.66
N LEU A 13 8.96 12.21 18.04
CA LEU A 13 8.69 10.85 18.51
C LEU A 13 8.86 9.85 17.37
N GLU A 14 8.40 10.16 16.16
CA GLU A 14 8.65 9.30 14.97
C GLU A 14 10.15 9.13 14.72
N ARG A 15 10.94 10.20 14.85
CA ARG A 15 12.41 10.14 14.71
C ARG A 15 13.06 9.30 15.80
N LEU A 16 12.67 9.50 17.06
CA LEU A 16 13.17 8.70 18.18
C LEU A 16 12.86 7.22 17.96
N MET A 17 11.62 6.89 17.59
CA MET A 17 11.21 5.52 17.33
C MET A 17 11.89 4.91 16.10
N ALA A 18 12.14 5.69 15.05
CA ALA A 18 12.91 5.24 13.90
C ALA A 18 14.38 4.97 14.26
N ILE A 19 15.01 5.81 15.08
CA ILE A 19 16.37 5.60 15.59
C ILE A 19 16.42 4.34 16.46
N THR A 20 15.50 4.19 17.41
CA THR A 20 15.41 3.00 18.27
C THR A 20 15.23 1.72 17.46
N ALA A 21 14.36 1.73 16.45
CA ALA A 21 14.16 0.59 15.56
C ALA A 21 15.41 0.28 14.72
N THR A 22 16.12 1.31 14.25
CA THR A 22 17.37 1.16 13.50
C THR A 22 18.49 0.58 14.37
N LEU A 23 18.63 1.05 15.62
CA LEU A 23 19.58 0.51 16.60
C LEU A 23 19.27 -0.96 16.90
N ASN A 24 17.99 -1.30 17.09
CA ASN A 24 17.57 -2.68 17.30
C ASN A 24 17.91 -3.55 16.08
N LEU A 25 17.64 -3.10 14.85
CA LEU A 25 18.00 -3.84 13.64
C LEU A 25 19.52 -4.05 13.53
N GLY A 26 20.31 -3.02 13.83
CA GLY A 26 21.77 -3.13 13.89
C GLY A 26 22.24 -4.17 14.91
N LEU A 27 21.61 -4.21 16.09
CA LEU A 27 21.88 -5.21 17.12
C LEU A 27 21.52 -6.63 16.66
N VAL A 28 20.39 -6.82 15.96
CA VAL A 28 19.99 -8.12 15.37
C VAL A 28 21.00 -8.57 14.32
N MET A 29 21.44 -7.66 13.43
CA MET A 29 22.44 -7.98 12.41
C MET A 29 23.79 -8.33 13.06
N PHE A 30 24.18 -7.61 14.09
CA PHE A 30 25.36 -7.93 14.89
C PHE A 30 25.25 -9.33 15.50
N ASP A 31 24.13 -9.68 16.14
CA ASP A 31 23.89 -10.99 16.75
C ASP A 31 24.03 -12.14 15.76
N TRP A 32 23.58 -11.92 14.52
CA TRP A 32 23.69 -12.90 13.44
C TRP A 32 25.13 -13.06 12.96
N SER A 33 25.86 -11.94 12.82
CA SER A 33 27.27 -11.93 12.39
C SER A 33 28.28 -12.36 13.47
N TYR A 34 27.88 -12.35 14.75
CA TYR A 34 28.79 -12.50 15.88
C TYR A 34 29.57 -13.82 15.87
N VAL A 35 28.87 -14.96 15.73
CA VAL A 35 29.51 -16.28 15.80
C VAL A 35 30.47 -16.50 14.62
N PRO A 36 30.09 -16.22 13.35
CA PRO A 36 31.02 -16.31 12.22
C PRO A 36 32.26 -15.43 12.36
N TRP A 37 32.13 -14.22 12.93
CA TRP A 37 33.23 -13.26 13.07
C TRP A 37 33.88 -13.27 14.46
N ARG A 38 33.53 -14.24 15.32
CA ARG A 38 34.01 -14.28 16.71
C ARG A 38 35.53 -14.27 16.80
N ASP A 39 36.23 -14.97 15.92
CA ASP A 39 37.70 -15.06 15.97
C ASP A 39 38.37 -13.72 15.71
N PHE A 40 37.74 -12.87 14.90
CA PHE A 40 38.16 -11.49 14.71
C PHE A 40 37.92 -10.67 15.98
N TYR A 41 36.72 -10.76 16.58
CA TYR A 41 36.40 -10.04 17.81
C TYR A 41 37.25 -10.49 19.00
N PHE A 42 37.51 -11.79 19.15
CA PHE A 42 38.31 -12.34 20.22
C PHE A 42 39.75 -11.81 20.19
N ARG A 43 40.33 -11.61 18.98
CA ARG A 43 41.70 -11.13 18.80
C ARG A 43 41.81 -9.60 18.93
N ASN A 44 40.86 -8.87 18.37
CA ASN A 44 40.96 -7.40 18.26
C ASN A 44 40.18 -6.66 19.35
N LEU A 45 39.09 -7.25 19.86
CA LEU A 45 38.14 -6.65 20.81
C LEU A 45 37.75 -7.65 21.92
N PRO A 46 38.70 -8.15 22.73
CA PRO A 46 38.45 -9.22 23.70
C PRO A 46 37.40 -8.84 24.76
N GLN A 47 37.22 -7.55 25.06
CA GLN A 47 36.18 -7.07 25.97
C GLN A 47 34.77 -7.38 25.43
N LEU A 48 34.55 -7.22 24.12
CA LEU A 48 33.28 -7.54 23.48
C LEU A 48 32.98 -9.03 23.60
N SER A 49 33.98 -9.88 23.35
CA SER A 49 33.81 -11.33 23.48
C SER A 49 33.48 -11.77 24.91
N ARG A 50 34.10 -11.16 25.92
CA ARG A 50 33.79 -11.47 27.33
C ARG A 50 32.34 -11.15 27.71
N ILE A 51 31.78 -10.08 27.15
CA ILE A 51 30.40 -9.66 27.44
C ILE A 51 29.40 -10.50 26.63
N TYR A 52 29.71 -10.81 25.38
CA TYR A 52 28.75 -11.38 24.44
C TYR A 52 28.81 -12.92 24.33
N ASP A 53 29.96 -13.54 24.61
CA ASP A 53 30.10 -15.01 24.62
C ASP A 53 29.07 -15.68 25.54
N PRO A 54 28.85 -15.23 26.79
CA PRO A 54 27.83 -15.81 27.67
C PRO A 54 26.41 -15.78 27.08
N ILE A 55 26.10 -14.74 26.29
CA ILE A 55 24.79 -14.57 25.65
C ILE A 55 24.58 -15.64 24.58
N LYS A 56 25.64 -16.02 23.88
CA LYS A 56 25.63 -17.11 22.88
C LYS A 56 25.89 -18.50 23.49
N GLY A 57 25.97 -18.60 24.82
CA GLY A 57 26.34 -19.83 25.53
C GLY A 57 27.74 -20.32 25.17
N ILE A 58 28.64 -19.39 24.83
CA ILE A 58 30.01 -19.69 24.44
C ILE A 58 30.90 -19.64 25.68
N GLU A 59 31.68 -20.69 25.86
CA GLU A 59 32.62 -20.84 26.97
C GLU A 59 34.01 -21.19 26.42
N PRO A 60 35.10 -20.80 27.10
CA PRO A 60 36.43 -21.26 26.76
C PRO A 60 36.49 -22.79 26.80
N HIS A 61 37.08 -23.41 25.77
CA HIS A 61 37.13 -24.87 25.72
C HIS A 61 38.14 -25.39 26.76
N ARG A 62 37.68 -26.27 27.66
CA ARG A 62 38.44 -26.76 28.83
C ARG A 62 39.82 -27.29 28.45
N ASP A 63 39.88 -28.20 27.48
CA ASP A 63 41.13 -28.90 27.15
C ASP A 63 42.17 -27.98 26.51
N THR A 64 41.76 -27.09 25.61
CA THR A 64 42.67 -26.12 24.98
C THR A 64 43.14 -25.06 25.96
N VAL A 65 42.28 -24.61 26.89
CA VAL A 65 42.68 -23.69 27.97
C VAL A 65 43.68 -24.37 28.90
N ASN A 66 43.40 -25.59 29.33
CA ASN A 66 44.33 -26.37 30.16
C ASN A 66 45.68 -26.56 29.45
N TYR A 67 45.69 -26.86 28.16
CA TYR A 67 46.92 -26.97 27.37
C TYR A 67 47.75 -25.69 27.39
N LEU A 68 47.12 -24.54 27.12
CA LEU A 68 47.80 -23.24 27.12
C LEU A 68 48.30 -22.84 28.51
N ASN A 69 47.54 -23.12 29.58
CA ASN A 69 47.97 -22.85 30.96
C ASN A 69 49.20 -23.68 31.36
N ASN A 70 49.29 -24.93 30.91
CA ASN A 70 50.45 -25.78 31.13
C ASN A 70 51.70 -25.25 30.40
N ILE A 71 51.53 -24.73 29.19
CA ILE A 71 52.61 -24.09 28.42
C ILE A 71 53.05 -22.78 29.08
N ALA A 72 52.11 -21.95 29.53
CA ALA A 72 52.44 -20.72 30.26
C ALA A 72 53.23 -21.05 31.55
N SER A 73 52.82 -22.09 32.28
CA SER A 73 53.53 -22.56 33.48
C SER A 73 54.93 -23.09 33.16
N LEU A 74 55.10 -23.80 32.03
CA LEU A 74 56.41 -24.22 31.53
C LEU A 74 57.32 -23.01 31.27
N GLN A 75 56.80 -21.95 30.65
CA GLN A 75 57.59 -20.75 30.34
C GLN A 75 58.14 -20.07 31.61
N VAL A 76 57.34 -20.04 32.67
CA VAL A 76 57.78 -19.56 34.00
C VAL A 76 58.85 -20.47 34.59
N GLN A 77 58.61 -21.79 34.63
CA GLN A 77 59.55 -22.76 35.20
C GLN A 77 60.91 -22.81 34.49
N VAL A 78 60.92 -22.63 33.17
CA VAL A 78 62.16 -22.55 32.38
C VAL A 78 62.95 -21.28 32.74
N SER A 79 62.25 -20.17 33.00
CA SER A 79 62.88 -18.90 33.39
C SER A 79 63.52 -18.99 34.78
N GLU A 80 62.95 -19.79 35.70
CA GLU A 80 63.44 -19.94 37.07
C GLU A 80 64.52 -21.03 37.23
N SER A 81 64.33 -22.20 36.59
CA SER A 81 65.13 -23.40 36.84
C SER A 81 65.96 -23.89 35.64
N GLY A 82 65.75 -23.27 34.46
CA GLY A 82 66.39 -23.66 33.21
C GLY A 82 65.81 -24.93 32.58
N LEU A 83 66.09 -25.12 31.28
CA LEU A 83 65.58 -26.24 30.48
C LEU A 83 66.06 -27.63 30.93
N GLY A 84 67.19 -27.68 31.65
CA GLY A 84 67.80 -28.92 32.09
C GLY A 84 67.15 -29.53 33.34
N SER A 85 66.29 -28.79 34.05
CA SER A 85 65.77 -29.24 35.34
C SER A 85 64.84 -30.46 35.21
N PRO A 86 64.85 -31.41 36.18
CA PRO A 86 63.93 -32.55 36.16
C PRO A 86 62.46 -32.13 36.12
N ALA A 87 62.11 -31.02 36.77
CA ALA A 87 60.76 -30.47 36.76
C ALA A 87 60.32 -30.05 35.36
N VAL A 88 61.18 -29.33 34.62
CA VAL A 88 60.90 -28.91 33.23
C VAL A 88 60.77 -30.11 32.30
N LYS A 89 61.63 -31.14 32.44
CA LYS A 89 61.52 -32.37 31.63
C LYS A 89 60.19 -33.09 31.83
N THR A 90 59.72 -33.18 33.08
CA THR A 90 58.38 -33.72 33.40
C THR A 90 57.28 -32.88 32.77
N LYS A 91 57.38 -31.55 32.84
CA LYS A 91 56.38 -30.65 32.25
C LYS A 91 56.33 -30.74 30.73
N LEU A 92 57.47 -30.86 30.07
CA LEU A 92 57.57 -31.10 28.63
C LEU A 92 56.96 -32.45 28.23
N ALA A 93 57.15 -33.50 29.02
CA ALA A 93 56.48 -34.80 28.79
C ALA A 93 54.95 -34.69 28.92
N GLU A 94 54.46 -33.94 29.90
CA GLU A 94 53.03 -33.66 30.07
C GLU A 94 52.44 -32.91 28.86
N ILE A 95 53.10 -31.82 28.42
CA ILE A 95 52.66 -31.04 27.26
C ILE A 95 52.68 -31.87 25.97
N ARG A 96 53.68 -32.76 25.79
CA ARG A 96 53.68 -33.72 24.67
C ARG A 96 52.42 -34.58 24.71
N ARG A 97 52.15 -35.25 25.83
CA ARG A 97 50.93 -36.07 26.00
C ARG A 97 49.66 -35.28 25.68
N MET A 98 49.51 -34.07 26.22
CA MET A 98 48.36 -33.21 25.93
C MET A 98 48.27 -32.79 24.46
N SER A 99 49.41 -32.65 23.77
CA SER A 99 49.44 -32.37 22.33
C SER A 99 48.92 -33.56 21.52
N MET A 100 49.31 -34.79 21.89
CA MET A 100 48.73 -36.00 21.30
C MET A 100 47.22 -36.08 21.56
N ASP A 101 46.80 -35.87 22.82
CA ASP A 101 45.39 -35.91 23.22
C ASP A 101 44.57 -34.88 22.42
N MET A 102 45.08 -33.66 22.22
CA MET A 102 44.44 -32.62 21.39
C MET A 102 44.33 -33.03 19.92
N ILE A 103 45.36 -33.68 19.36
CA ILE A 103 45.35 -34.15 17.97
C ILE A 103 44.31 -35.27 17.77
N ASP A 104 44.21 -36.17 18.75
CA ASP A 104 43.36 -37.37 18.68
C ASP A 104 41.89 -37.07 19.00
N SER A 105 41.64 -36.30 20.07
CA SER A 105 40.27 -35.96 20.47
C SER A 105 39.63 -34.88 19.61
N ASN A 106 40.45 -34.06 18.90
CA ASN A 106 40.00 -32.90 18.13
C ASN A 106 38.99 -32.02 18.89
N PRO A 107 39.43 -31.27 19.92
CA PRO A 107 38.55 -30.39 20.70
C PRO A 107 37.98 -29.21 19.89
N PHE A 108 38.35 -29.07 18.62
CA PHE A 108 37.86 -28.04 17.72
C PHE A 108 36.62 -28.49 16.92
N ALA A 109 36.33 -29.80 16.90
CA ALA A 109 35.20 -30.35 16.16
C ALA A 109 33.86 -29.78 16.64
N GLY A 110 33.66 -29.70 17.97
CA GLY A 110 32.42 -29.23 18.57
C GLY A 110 32.06 -27.76 18.27
N SER A 111 33.02 -26.95 17.83
CA SER A 111 32.80 -25.56 17.40
C SER A 111 32.83 -25.37 15.89
N GLY A 112 32.89 -26.45 15.10
CA GLY A 112 33.03 -26.40 13.65
C GLY A 112 34.41 -25.91 13.18
N LYS A 113 35.43 -26.01 14.04
CA LYS A 113 36.77 -25.45 13.84
C LYS A 113 37.85 -26.50 13.54
N SER A 114 37.49 -27.70 13.08
CA SER A 114 38.47 -28.74 12.73
C SER A 114 39.55 -28.23 11.76
N GLY A 115 39.20 -27.34 10.81
CA GLY A 115 40.17 -26.71 9.91
C GLY A 115 41.22 -25.84 10.63
N THR A 116 40.89 -25.26 11.79
CA THR A 116 41.86 -24.54 12.64
C THR A 116 42.88 -25.49 13.24
N LEU A 117 42.46 -26.69 13.68
CA LEU A 117 43.37 -27.71 14.15
C LEU A 117 44.29 -28.20 13.02
N GLU A 118 43.78 -28.39 11.81
CA GLU A 118 44.62 -28.75 10.65
C GLU A 118 45.65 -27.65 10.32
N LYS A 119 45.27 -26.38 10.39
CA LYS A 119 46.23 -25.26 10.25
C LYS A 119 47.33 -25.31 11.31
N ILE A 120 46.97 -25.60 12.56
CA ILE A 120 47.94 -25.76 13.67
C ILE A 120 48.88 -26.94 13.38
N LYS A 121 48.33 -28.10 13.00
CA LYS A 121 49.11 -29.29 12.64
C LYS A 121 50.09 -29.01 11.51
N ASN A 122 49.65 -28.33 10.44
CA ASN A 122 50.51 -27.97 9.30
C ASN A 122 51.66 -27.05 9.72
N ARG A 123 51.38 -25.99 10.47
CA ARG A 123 52.42 -25.07 10.95
C ARG A 123 53.48 -25.76 11.81
N MET A 124 53.07 -26.72 12.64
CA MET A 124 54.01 -27.50 13.45
C MET A 124 54.85 -28.46 12.60
N ARG A 125 54.22 -29.12 11.62
CA ARG A 125 54.92 -29.98 10.63
C ARG A 125 55.97 -29.22 9.84
N GLU A 126 55.60 -28.05 9.32
CA GLU A 126 56.49 -27.15 8.58
C GLU A 126 57.64 -26.64 9.45
N ARG A 127 57.37 -26.26 10.71
CA ARG A 127 58.40 -25.73 11.62
C ARG A 127 59.48 -26.75 11.98
N VAL A 128 59.09 -28.00 12.18
CA VAL A 128 60.00 -29.08 12.63
C VAL A 128 60.54 -29.91 11.45
N GLY A 129 59.93 -29.82 10.27
CA GLY A 129 60.30 -30.61 9.09
C GLY A 129 59.84 -32.07 9.18
N GLN A 130 58.57 -32.30 9.53
CA GLN A 130 58.02 -33.64 9.77
C GLN A 130 56.67 -33.84 9.06
N GLU A 131 56.46 -35.03 8.49
CA GLU A 131 55.20 -35.38 7.80
C GLU A 131 54.02 -35.65 8.77
N SER A 132 54.32 -36.22 9.93
CA SER A 132 53.32 -36.55 10.95
C SER A 132 53.17 -35.39 11.95
N SER A 133 51.93 -34.94 12.16
CA SER A 133 51.65 -33.89 13.15
C SER A 133 51.97 -34.34 14.56
N LYS A 134 51.69 -35.60 14.92
CA LYS A 134 52.04 -36.14 16.25
C LYS A 134 53.55 -36.12 16.45
N SER A 135 54.32 -36.56 15.45
CA SER A 135 55.79 -36.54 15.50
C SER A 135 56.32 -35.11 15.62
N ALA A 136 55.77 -34.17 14.85
CA ALA A 136 56.15 -32.76 14.91
C ALA A 136 55.96 -32.17 16.33
N PHE A 137 54.79 -32.38 16.96
CA PHE A 137 54.55 -31.93 18.32
C PHE A 137 55.45 -32.63 19.36
N THR A 138 55.71 -33.93 19.21
CA THR A 138 56.61 -34.67 20.10
C THR A 138 58.04 -34.12 20.04
N ILE A 139 58.54 -33.83 18.84
CA ILE A 139 59.90 -33.29 18.64
C ILE A 139 59.97 -31.83 19.10
N PHE A 140 58.99 -31.00 18.74
CA PHE A 140 58.95 -29.59 19.14
C PHE A 140 59.06 -29.41 20.66
N TRP A 141 58.33 -30.24 21.42
CA TRP A 141 58.33 -30.21 22.88
C TRP A 141 59.37 -31.15 23.51
N SER A 142 60.39 -31.60 22.76
CA SER A 142 61.46 -32.42 23.30
C SER A 142 62.56 -31.56 23.94
N PRO A 143 63.17 -32.02 25.06
CA PRO A 143 64.31 -31.32 25.65
C PRO A 143 65.47 -31.11 24.66
N GLU A 144 65.72 -32.09 23.79
CA GLU A 144 66.81 -32.08 22.81
C GLU A 144 66.61 -30.99 21.75
N TYR A 145 65.37 -30.81 21.28
CA TYR A 145 65.04 -29.77 20.30
C TYR A 145 65.13 -28.36 20.90
N LEU A 146 64.68 -28.19 22.15
CA LEU A 146 64.62 -26.88 22.82
C LEU A 146 65.95 -26.43 23.46
N SER A 147 66.84 -27.37 23.83
CA SER A 147 68.11 -27.09 24.52
C SER A 147 69.24 -26.53 23.65
N GLN A 148 69.08 -26.55 22.31
CA GLN A 148 70.08 -26.05 21.36
C GLN A 148 70.10 -24.51 21.20
N GLY A 149 69.81 -23.76 22.27
CA GLY A 149 69.65 -22.29 22.21
C GLY A 149 68.40 -21.82 21.46
N ARG A 150 67.52 -22.74 21.06
CA ARG A 150 66.34 -22.47 20.23
C ARG A 150 65.09 -22.07 21.03
N TRP A 151 65.10 -22.25 22.35
CA TRP A 151 63.94 -21.99 23.21
C TRP A 151 63.23 -20.66 22.94
N VAL A 152 63.97 -19.55 22.90
CA VAL A 152 63.38 -18.21 22.70
C VAL A 152 62.70 -18.12 21.34
N GLU A 153 63.35 -18.61 20.27
CA GLU A 153 62.81 -18.59 18.92
C GLU A 153 61.57 -19.49 18.77
N GLU A 154 61.62 -20.71 19.31
CA GLU A 154 60.51 -21.67 19.20
C GLU A 154 59.30 -21.23 20.03
N ILE A 155 59.50 -20.65 21.22
CA ILE A 155 58.41 -20.11 22.03
C ILE A 155 57.81 -18.85 21.42
N ASP A 156 58.61 -17.97 20.81
CA ASP A 156 58.08 -16.82 20.07
C ASP A 156 57.26 -17.28 18.85
N PHE A 157 57.76 -18.26 18.09
CA PHE A 157 56.99 -18.91 17.02
C PHE A 157 55.66 -19.46 17.55
N PHE A 158 55.67 -20.23 18.64
CA PHE A 158 54.46 -20.82 19.21
C PHE A 158 53.47 -19.75 19.65
N ASN A 159 53.92 -18.75 20.40
CA ASN A 159 53.10 -17.67 20.93
C ASN A 159 52.47 -16.80 19.82
N ARG A 160 53.17 -16.62 18.69
CA ARG A 160 52.66 -15.83 17.56
C ARG A 160 51.80 -16.62 16.58
N GLN A 161 52.21 -17.85 16.25
CA GLN A 161 51.63 -18.62 15.14
C GLN A 161 50.66 -19.71 15.59
N ILE A 162 50.81 -20.25 16.79
CA ILE A 162 50.02 -21.40 17.25
C ILE A 162 49.02 -21.01 18.34
N LEU A 163 49.49 -20.32 19.38
CA LEU A 163 48.70 -19.93 20.54
C LEU A 163 47.40 -19.20 20.18
N PRO A 164 47.36 -18.20 19.28
CA PRO A 164 46.12 -17.46 18.99
C PRO A 164 45.04 -18.33 18.35
N SER A 165 45.45 -19.37 17.60
CA SER A 165 44.52 -20.32 16.98
C SER A 165 43.91 -21.26 18.03
N ILE A 166 44.72 -21.73 18.98
CA ILE A 166 44.26 -22.58 20.09
C ILE A 166 43.37 -21.77 21.05
N ALA A 167 43.79 -20.55 21.40
CA ALA A 167 43.06 -19.67 22.32
C ALA A 167 41.68 -19.24 21.79
N SER A 168 41.54 -19.16 20.47
CA SER A 168 40.25 -18.84 19.83
C SER A 168 39.24 -20.01 19.86
N ASN A 169 39.65 -21.22 20.26
CA ASN A 169 38.74 -22.34 20.39
C ASN A 169 37.76 -22.11 21.55
N TYR A 170 36.54 -22.60 21.38
CA TYR A 170 35.48 -22.46 22.36
C TYR A 170 34.58 -23.68 22.32
N TYR A 171 33.82 -23.86 23.40
CA TYR A 171 32.71 -24.79 23.48
C TYR A 171 31.42 -23.97 23.47
N ARG A 172 30.40 -24.42 22.73
CA ARG A 172 29.08 -23.80 22.76
C ARG A 172 28.12 -24.74 23.47
N ARG A 173 27.57 -24.28 24.57
CA ARG A 173 26.68 -25.06 25.41
C ARG A 173 25.37 -25.36 24.67
N ILE A 174 24.91 -26.59 24.86
CA ILE A 174 23.64 -27.10 24.36
C ILE A 174 22.63 -27.03 25.51
N GLY A 175 21.44 -26.51 25.23
CA GLY A 175 20.33 -26.44 26.18
C GLY A 175 19.66 -27.80 26.39
N GLU A 176 18.75 -27.87 27.35
CA GLU A 176 17.97 -29.10 27.62
C GLU A 176 17.10 -29.52 26.42
N ASN A 177 16.78 -28.59 25.53
CA ASN A 177 16.05 -28.83 24.28
C ASN A 177 16.93 -29.36 23.13
N GLY A 178 18.23 -29.56 23.34
CA GLY A 178 19.15 -30.03 22.31
C GLY A 178 19.64 -28.94 21.34
N GLU A 179 19.17 -27.70 21.49
CA GLU A 179 19.63 -26.58 20.67
C GLU A 179 20.79 -25.82 21.32
N LEU A 180 21.57 -25.11 20.50
CA LEU A 180 22.64 -24.26 21.00
C LEU A 180 22.04 -23.06 21.75
N ILE A 181 22.52 -22.81 22.97
CA ILE A 181 22.02 -21.72 23.80
C ILE A 181 22.15 -20.38 23.04
N ASN A 182 21.07 -19.61 23.05
CA ASN A 182 21.03 -18.26 22.51
C ASN A 182 20.08 -17.38 23.35
N ASN A 183 20.67 -16.61 24.24
CA ASN A 183 19.98 -15.74 25.18
C ASN A 183 19.81 -14.31 24.66
N PHE A 184 19.99 -14.08 23.35
CA PHE A 184 19.82 -12.77 22.74
C PHE A 184 18.46 -12.12 23.02
N TRP A 185 17.42 -12.95 23.20
CA TRP A 185 16.07 -12.46 23.51
C TRP A 185 16.05 -11.54 24.75
N LEU A 186 16.96 -11.72 25.73
CA LEU A 186 17.03 -10.84 26.91
C LEU A 186 17.47 -9.41 26.54
N ILE A 187 18.40 -9.26 25.60
CA ILE A 187 18.83 -7.93 25.13
C ILE A 187 17.77 -7.32 24.22
N ASP A 188 17.06 -8.16 23.48
CA ASP A 188 16.03 -7.75 22.54
C ASP A 188 14.72 -7.33 23.23
N LEU A 189 14.42 -7.92 24.38
CA LEU A 189 13.16 -7.74 25.11
C LEU A 189 12.85 -6.27 25.45
N PRO A 190 13.78 -5.44 25.93
CA PRO A 190 13.51 -4.02 26.17
C PRO A 190 13.02 -3.27 24.92
N PHE A 191 13.59 -3.59 23.75
CA PHE A 191 13.17 -2.99 22.48
C PHE A 191 11.77 -3.47 22.08
N VAL A 192 11.54 -4.78 22.16
CA VAL A 192 10.24 -5.39 21.86
C VAL A 192 9.15 -4.81 22.76
N ALA A 193 9.44 -4.61 24.05
CA ALA A 193 8.51 -3.99 24.99
C ALA A 193 8.16 -2.55 24.57
N VAL A 194 9.15 -1.73 24.22
CA VAL A 194 8.92 -0.36 23.72
C VAL A 194 8.08 -0.37 22.44
N PHE A 195 8.39 -1.23 21.47
CA PHE A 195 7.60 -1.34 20.24
C PHE A 195 6.17 -1.84 20.50
N GLY A 196 6.00 -2.77 21.43
CA GLY A 196 4.69 -3.31 21.80
C GLY A 196 3.82 -2.24 22.43
N LEU A 197 4.37 -1.47 23.38
CA LEU A 197 3.67 -0.35 24.00
C LEU A 197 3.30 0.73 22.98
N GLU A 198 4.22 1.06 22.06
CA GLU A 198 3.94 2.02 21.00
C GLU A 198 2.80 1.54 20.09
N LEU A 199 2.85 0.27 19.66
CA LEU A 199 1.82 -0.31 18.80
C LEU A 199 0.46 -0.29 19.50
N LEU A 200 0.39 -0.67 20.77
CA LEU A 200 -0.84 -0.62 21.56
C LEU A 200 -1.38 0.80 21.70
N TRP A 201 -0.53 1.76 22.05
CA TRP A 201 -0.92 3.17 22.16
C TRP A 201 -1.52 3.71 20.87
N ARG A 202 -0.87 3.43 19.74
CA ARG A 202 -1.34 3.89 18.42
C ARG A 202 -2.59 3.17 17.96
N SER A 203 -2.70 1.86 18.19
CA SER A 203 -3.89 1.08 17.87
C SER A 203 -5.10 1.56 18.68
N PHE A 204 -4.90 1.89 19.96
CA PHE A 204 -5.92 2.51 20.79
C PHE A 204 -6.38 3.86 20.24
N TYR A 205 -5.45 4.72 19.79
CA TYR A 205 -5.79 6.00 19.17
C TYR A 205 -6.60 5.82 17.87
N ILE A 206 -6.19 4.88 17.01
CA ILE A 206 -6.91 4.54 15.76
C ILE A 206 -8.33 4.06 16.05
N LYS A 207 -8.49 3.14 17.01
CA LYS A 207 -9.81 2.63 17.44
C LYS A 207 -10.69 3.74 18.03
N ARG A 208 -10.09 4.68 18.77
CA ARG A 208 -10.83 5.84 19.31
C ARG A 208 -11.32 6.79 18.21
N GLN A 209 -10.55 6.99 17.15
CA GLN A 209 -10.95 7.82 16.02
C GLN A 209 -11.93 7.11 15.08
N ASN A 210 -11.84 5.79 14.96
CA ASN A 210 -12.63 4.98 14.05
C ASN A 210 -13.41 3.93 14.85
N SER A 211 -14.56 4.34 15.39
CA SER A 211 -15.38 3.52 16.28
C SER A 211 -15.87 2.22 15.63
N HIS A 212 -16.00 2.18 14.31
CA HIS A 212 -16.46 1.02 13.54
C HIS A 212 -15.43 -0.13 13.43
N LEU A 213 -14.12 0.13 13.58
CA LEU A 213 -13.08 -0.89 13.39
C LEU A 213 -12.97 -1.83 14.60
N SER A 214 -12.75 -3.13 14.41
CA SER A 214 -12.39 -4.01 15.52
C SER A 214 -10.99 -3.71 16.08
N TRP A 215 -10.67 -4.18 17.29
CA TRP A 215 -9.32 -4.02 17.85
C TRP A 215 -8.25 -4.71 17.02
N LEU A 216 -8.58 -5.88 16.43
CA LEU A 216 -7.68 -6.60 15.53
C LEU A 216 -7.45 -5.82 14.24
N GLU A 217 -8.50 -5.24 13.65
CA GLU A 217 -8.37 -4.37 12.47
C GLU A 217 -7.50 -3.14 12.76
N ALA A 218 -7.65 -2.52 13.93
CA ALA A 218 -6.83 -1.37 14.33
C ALA A 218 -5.34 -1.72 14.44
N ILE A 219 -5.01 -2.92 14.94
CA ILE A 219 -3.63 -3.43 15.00
C ILE A 219 -3.12 -3.78 13.60
N LEU A 220 -3.93 -4.47 12.79
CA LEU A 220 -3.59 -4.87 11.43
C LEU A 220 -3.44 -3.69 10.48
N TRP A 221 -4.03 -2.53 10.79
CA TRP A 221 -3.77 -1.29 10.08
C TRP A 221 -2.28 -0.90 10.10
N ARG A 222 -1.54 -1.36 11.11
CA ARG A 222 -0.08 -1.25 11.23
C ARG A 222 0.59 -2.63 11.19
N TRP A 223 0.11 -3.53 10.33
CA TRP A 223 0.62 -4.90 10.21
C TRP A 223 2.15 -5.00 10.14
N TYR A 224 2.83 -4.05 9.49
CA TYR A 224 4.29 -4.04 9.37
C TYR A 224 5.01 -3.87 10.71
N ASP A 225 4.41 -3.18 11.68
CA ASP A 225 5.00 -3.03 13.03
C ASP A 225 4.96 -4.35 13.82
N LEU A 226 4.11 -5.31 13.44
CA LEU A 226 4.10 -6.64 14.08
C LEU A 226 5.42 -7.38 13.90
N PHE A 227 6.16 -7.13 12.80
CA PHE A 227 7.48 -7.71 12.59
C PHE A 227 8.51 -7.26 13.64
N LEU A 228 8.31 -6.10 14.28
CA LEU A 228 9.16 -5.65 15.39
C LEU A 228 8.98 -6.52 16.64
N LEU A 229 7.80 -7.13 16.81
CA LEU A 229 7.47 -7.94 17.99
C LEU A 229 7.83 -9.41 17.81
N PHE A 230 8.01 -9.87 16.56
CA PHE A 230 8.19 -11.28 16.28
C PHE A 230 9.58 -11.78 16.73
N PRO A 231 9.66 -12.85 17.55
CA PRO A 231 10.93 -13.32 18.11
C PRO A 231 11.74 -14.22 17.17
N LEU A 232 11.09 -14.91 16.21
CA LEU A 232 11.73 -15.93 15.36
C LEU A 232 12.35 -15.35 14.08
N TRP A 233 11.63 -14.48 13.37
CA TRP A 233 12.04 -13.92 12.08
C TRP A 233 12.49 -12.47 12.22
N ARG A 234 13.48 -12.23 13.09
CA ARG A 234 13.95 -10.87 13.42
C ARG A 234 14.50 -10.09 12.23
N TRP A 235 14.90 -10.76 11.14
CA TRP A 235 15.34 -10.08 9.91
C TRP A 235 14.20 -9.33 9.21
N LEU A 236 12.94 -9.76 9.39
CA LEU A 236 11.76 -9.06 8.84
C LEU A 236 11.60 -7.64 9.40
N ARG A 237 12.27 -7.31 10.51
CA ARG A 237 12.33 -5.95 11.08
C ARG A 237 12.88 -4.92 10.11
N ILE A 238 13.57 -5.34 9.05
CA ILE A 238 13.98 -4.42 7.98
C ILE A 238 12.79 -3.66 7.38
N VAL A 239 11.63 -4.32 7.23
CA VAL A 239 10.42 -3.73 6.63
C VAL A 239 9.91 -2.54 7.47
N PRO A 240 9.55 -2.69 8.75
CA PRO A 240 9.10 -1.57 9.56
C PRO A 240 10.18 -0.50 9.75
N VAL A 241 11.46 -0.87 9.83
CA VAL A 241 12.56 0.11 9.98
C VAL A 241 12.66 1.02 8.76
N VAL A 242 12.63 0.45 7.55
CA VAL A 242 12.65 1.22 6.30
C VAL A 242 11.45 2.15 6.21
N VAL A 243 10.26 1.67 6.56
CA VAL A 243 9.03 2.48 6.59
C VAL A 243 9.14 3.62 7.61
N ARG A 244 9.65 3.37 8.81
CA ARG A 244 9.80 4.39 9.87
C ARG A 244 10.87 5.44 9.54
N LEU A 245 11.98 5.04 8.92
CA LEU A 245 13.03 5.98 8.47
C LEU A 245 12.49 6.96 7.43
N ASP A 246 11.60 6.49 6.58
CA ASP A 246 10.90 7.31 5.60
C ASP A 246 9.83 8.22 6.24
N GLN A 247 8.97 7.66 7.10
CA GLN A 247 7.92 8.44 7.82
C GLN A 247 8.51 9.54 8.72
N SER A 248 9.66 9.29 9.34
CA SER A 248 10.37 10.25 10.20
C SER A 248 11.12 11.35 9.42
N ASN A 249 11.13 11.28 8.08
CA ASN A 249 11.92 12.12 7.19
C ASN A 249 13.42 12.12 7.54
N LEU A 250 13.94 11.04 8.12
CA LEU A 250 15.39 10.86 8.33
C LEU A 250 16.07 10.44 7.04
N ILE A 251 15.39 9.61 6.24
CA ILE A 251 15.86 9.18 4.93
C ILE A 251 14.73 9.41 3.93
N ASN A 252 15.00 10.13 2.85
CA ASN A 252 14.02 10.37 1.81
C ASN A 252 14.02 9.20 0.82
N LEU A 253 13.11 8.22 1.00
CA LEU A 253 12.97 7.07 0.11
C LEU A 253 12.00 7.32 -1.05
N TYR A 254 11.75 8.58 -1.40
CA TYR A 254 10.81 8.96 -2.45
C TYR A 254 11.08 8.27 -3.80
N LEU A 255 12.35 8.16 -4.22
CA LEU A 255 12.75 7.50 -5.47
C LEU A 255 12.38 6.00 -5.47
N VAL A 256 12.68 5.28 -4.39
CA VAL A 256 12.37 3.85 -4.25
C VAL A 256 10.86 3.64 -4.23
N ARG A 257 10.13 4.47 -3.49
CA ARG A 257 8.67 4.39 -3.42
C ARG A 257 8.01 4.67 -4.76
N LYS A 258 8.52 5.68 -5.51
CA LYS A 258 8.02 6.01 -6.85
C LYS A 258 8.17 4.81 -7.79
N GLN A 259 9.32 4.13 -7.76
CA GLN A 259 9.55 2.95 -8.59
C GLN A 259 8.62 1.78 -8.22
N ILE A 260 8.47 1.51 -6.91
CA ILE A 260 7.55 0.45 -6.42
C ILE A 260 6.11 0.78 -6.80
N HIS A 261 5.67 2.02 -6.60
CA HIS A 261 4.32 2.44 -7.00
C HIS A 261 4.13 2.35 -8.51
N GLN A 262 5.10 2.73 -9.33
CA GLN A 262 4.97 2.62 -10.78
C GLN A 262 4.85 1.15 -11.23
N GLY A 263 5.64 0.23 -10.67
CA GLY A 263 5.55 -1.19 -11.02
C GLY A 263 4.27 -1.86 -10.53
N ILE A 264 3.85 -1.57 -9.29
CA ILE A 264 2.59 -2.11 -8.73
C ILE A 264 1.40 -1.49 -9.46
N VAL A 265 1.33 -0.16 -9.56
CA VAL A 265 0.21 0.52 -10.22
C VAL A 265 0.13 0.16 -11.70
N ALA A 266 1.23 -0.05 -12.42
CA ALA A 266 1.15 -0.50 -13.82
C ALA A 266 0.48 -1.88 -13.94
N ASN A 267 0.79 -2.82 -13.05
CA ASN A 267 0.20 -4.16 -13.06
C ASN A 267 -1.26 -4.16 -12.56
N PHE A 268 -1.61 -3.28 -11.62
CA PHE A 268 -2.98 -3.15 -11.11
C PHE A 268 -3.81 -2.09 -11.86
N ALA A 269 -3.23 -1.33 -12.80
CA ALA A 269 -3.93 -0.25 -13.50
C ALA A 269 -5.08 -0.79 -14.33
N GLU A 270 -4.91 -1.96 -14.95
CA GLU A 270 -5.97 -2.63 -15.69
C GLU A 270 -7.13 -3.01 -14.77
N GLU A 271 -6.84 -3.67 -13.65
CA GLU A 271 -7.85 -4.05 -12.64
C GLU A 271 -8.55 -2.82 -12.03
N ILE A 272 -7.80 -1.78 -11.68
CA ILE A 272 -8.34 -0.55 -11.11
C ILE A 272 -9.20 0.19 -12.14
N THR A 273 -8.78 0.26 -13.40
CA THR A 273 -9.53 0.96 -14.45
C THR A 273 -10.83 0.23 -14.76
N GLU A 274 -10.80 -1.10 -14.83
CA GLU A 274 -12.00 -1.93 -15.00
C GLU A 274 -13.00 -1.70 -13.86
N ILE A 275 -12.53 -1.71 -12.61
CA ILE A 275 -13.33 -1.40 -11.42
C ILE A 275 -13.93 0.02 -11.51
N VAL A 276 -13.15 1.00 -11.95
CA VAL A 276 -13.62 2.40 -12.08
C VAL A 276 -14.68 2.52 -13.16
N VAL A 277 -14.52 1.86 -14.32
CA VAL A 277 -15.52 1.87 -15.39
C VAL A 277 -16.82 1.20 -14.95
N VAL A 278 -16.73 0.01 -14.33
CA VAL A 278 -17.90 -0.70 -13.79
C VAL A 278 -18.61 0.13 -12.72
N ARG A 279 -17.84 0.81 -11.85
CA ARG A 279 -18.41 1.73 -10.87
C ARG A 279 -19.22 2.84 -11.52
N VAL A 280 -18.65 3.51 -12.52
CA VAL A 280 -19.33 4.61 -13.23
C VAL A 280 -20.60 4.10 -13.90
N ILE A 281 -20.57 2.92 -14.53
CA ILE A 281 -21.75 2.32 -15.17
C ILE A 281 -22.82 1.97 -14.12
N ASN A 282 -22.44 1.30 -13.04
CA ASN A 282 -23.37 0.94 -11.95
C ASN A 282 -23.97 2.20 -11.30
N GLN A 283 -23.18 3.28 -11.17
CA GLN A 283 -23.65 4.56 -10.63
C GLN A 283 -24.73 5.19 -11.51
N ILE A 284 -24.53 5.16 -12.83
CA ILE A 284 -25.51 5.64 -13.80
C ILE A 284 -26.77 4.77 -13.74
N GLN A 285 -26.61 3.44 -13.71
CA GLN A 285 -27.74 2.50 -13.62
C GLN A 285 -28.54 2.66 -12.32
N PHE A 286 -27.87 2.84 -11.19
CA PHE A 286 -28.51 3.06 -9.89
C PHE A 286 -29.35 4.34 -9.89
N SER A 287 -28.78 5.43 -10.42
CA SER A 287 -29.46 6.72 -10.51
C SER A 287 -30.71 6.64 -11.41
N ILE A 288 -30.65 5.84 -12.48
CA ILE A 288 -31.79 5.59 -13.38
C ILE A 288 -32.87 4.74 -12.70
N GLN A 289 -32.47 3.66 -12.01
CA GLN A 289 -33.40 2.72 -11.39
C GLN A 289 -34.17 3.31 -10.20
N HIS A 290 -33.58 4.26 -9.47
CA HIS A 290 -34.14 4.80 -8.23
C HIS A 290 -34.91 6.13 -8.41
N SER A 291 -35.20 6.53 -9.66
CA SER A 291 -35.87 7.81 -9.98
C SER A 291 -35.14 9.07 -9.49
N ASP A 292 -33.87 8.95 -9.10
CA ASP A 292 -33.01 10.05 -8.65
C ASP A 292 -32.60 10.99 -9.79
N ILE A 293 -32.89 10.62 -11.05
CA ILE A 293 -32.74 11.51 -12.22
C ILE A 293 -33.56 12.80 -12.01
N SER A 294 -34.71 12.72 -11.34
CA SER A 294 -35.53 13.91 -11.04
C SER A 294 -34.78 14.96 -10.20
N ARG A 295 -33.84 14.52 -9.35
CA ARG A 295 -33.00 15.39 -8.53
C ARG A 295 -31.89 16.07 -9.33
N TRP A 296 -31.51 15.52 -10.49
CA TRP A 296 -30.61 16.20 -11.43
C TRP A 296 -31.27 17.43 -12.06
N PHE A 297 -32.60 17.50 -12.02
CA PHE A 297 -33.40 18.55 -12.65
C PHE A 297 -33.97 19.59 -11.68
N ASP A 298 -33.71 19.48 -10.37
CA ASP A 298 -34.22 20.41 -9.35
C ASP A 298 -33.06 21.18 -8.68
N PRO A 299 -32.66 22.35 -9.23
CA PRO A 299 -31.57 23.15 -8.69
C PRO A 299 -31.90 23.79 -7.32
N LYS A 300 -33.15 23.72 -6.85
CA LYS A 300 -33.62 24.48 -5.68
C LYS A 300 -33.63 23.69 -4.37
N GLN A 301 -33.28 22.41 -4.37
CA GLN A 301 -33.51 21.57 -3.18
C GLN A 301 -32.43 21.55 -2.11
N ASN A 302 -31.29 22.24 -2.23
CA ASN A 302 -30.43 22.58 -1.08
C ASN A 302 -29.28 23.52 -1.48
N GLU A 303 -29.40 24.82 -1.19
CA GLU A 303 -28.36 25.86 -1.42
C GLU A 303 -27.02 25.63 -0.68
N ARG A 304 -26.82 24.50 0.00
CA ARG A 304 -25.63 24.26 0.82
C ARG A 304 -24.68 23.18 0.30
N GLU A 305 -25.06 22.41 -0.71
CA GLU A 305 -24.22 21.29 -1.16
C GLU A 305 -24.12 21.08 -2.67
N TYR A 306 -24.89 21.79 -3.49
CA TYR A 306 -24.74 21.74 -4.93
C TYR A 306 -23.54 22.60 -5.36
N ILE A 307 -22.58 21.99 -6.05
CA ILE A 307 -21.42 22.66 -6.63
C ILE A 307 -21.79 23.02 -8.07
N ASP A 308 -22.13 24.30 -8.25
CA ASP A 308 -22.30 24.96 -9.54
C ASP A 308 -20.92 25.41 -10.07
N ILE A 309 -20.64 25.14 -11.34
CA ILE A 309 -19.32 25.36 -11.96
C ILE A 309 -19.20 26.75 -12.58
N ASN A 310 -20.28 27.28 -13.16
CA ASN A 310 -20.25 28.47 -14.02
C ASN A 310 -21.29 29.54 -13.62
N ASN A 311 -22.05 29.33 -12.55
CA ASN A 311 -23.11 30.19 -12.03
C ASN A 311 -24.26 30.43 -13.04
N ILE A 312 -24.44 29.50 -13.98
CA ILE A 312 -25.52 29.49 -14.98
C ILE A 312 -26.38 28.27 -14.67
N ASN A 313 -27.69 28.44 -14.61
CA ASN A 313 -28.59 27.30 -14.56
C ASN A 313 -28.75 26.72 -15.97
N GLU A 314 -28.01 25.65 -16.30
CA GLU A 314 -27.99 25.07 -17.65
C GLU A 314 -29.37 24.61 -18.08
N ILE A 315 -30.19 24.11 -17.15
CA ILE A 315 -31.54 23.64 -17.45
C ILE A 315 -32.43 24.81 -17.86
N GLU A 316 -32.34 25.93 -17.17
CA GLU A 316 -33.07 27.14 -17.49
C GLU A 316 -32.58 27.75 -18.81
N ALA A 317 -31.27 27.76 -19.05
CA ALA A 317 -30.68 28.23 -20.30
C ALA A 317 -31.09 27.38 -21.51
N ILE A 318 -30.98 26.04 -21.40
CA ILE A 318 -31.42 25.09 -22.44
C ILE A 318 -32.92 25.26 -22.70
N SER A 319 -33.72 25.36 -21.63
CA SER A 319 -35.17 25.57 -21.74
C SER A 319 -35.50 26.90 -22.43
N GLY A 320 -34.75 27.96 -22.12
CA GLY A 320 -34.85 29.27 -22.77
C GLY A 320 -34.55 29.22 -24.27
N ILE A 321 -33.49 28.51 -24.67
CA ILE A 321 -33.15 28.29 -26.08
C ILE A 321 -34.28 27.52 -26.78
N LEU A 322 -34.79 26.46 -26.18
CA LEU A 322 -35.88 25.67 -26.76
C LEU A 322 -37.17 26.48 -26.91
N ILE A 323 -37.56 27.24 -25.88
CA ILE A 323 -38.75 28.11 -25.93
C ILE A 323 -38.60 29.17 -27.03
N ARG A 324 -37.42 29.78 -27.13
CA ARG A 324 -37.12 30.76 -28.17
C ARG A 324 -37.22 30.17 -29.58
N ILE A 325 -36.63 29.00 -29.82
CA ILE A 325 -36.74 28.30 -31.10
C ILE A 325 -38.21 27.98 -31.43
N LEU A 326 -38.95 27.49 -30.44
CA LEU A 326 -40.37 27.16 -30.60
C LEU A 326 -41.20 28.38 -30.98
N ILE A 327 -41.05 29.50 -30.27
CA ILE A 327 -41.86 30.71 -30.45
C ILE A 327 -41.42 31.50 -31.68
N ASP A 328 -40.13 31.77 -31.82
CA ASP A 328 -39.63 32.72 -32.82
C ASP A 328 -39.52 32.09 -34.21
N THR A 329 -39.34 30.76 -34.28
CA THR A 329 -38.96 30.11 -35.53
C THR A 329 -39.87 28.96 -35.93
N VAL A 330 -40.17 28.03 -35.02
CA VAL A 330 -40.98 26.85 -35.35
C VAL A 330 -42.45 27.22 -35.50
N MET A 331 -43.03 27.96 -34.56
CA MET A 331 -44.45 28.32 -34.59
C MET A 331 -44.85 29.11 -35.85
N PRO A 332 -44.12 30.16 -36.29
CA PRO A 332 -44.45 30.87 -37.51
C PRO A 332 -44.36 29.98 -38.78
N LYS A 333 -43.38 29.07 -38.82
CA LYS A 333 -43.14 28.18 -39.97
C LYS A 333 -44.15 27.03 -40.07
N VAL A 334 -44.78 26.67 -38.96
CA VAL A 334 -45.77 25.59 -38.84
C VAL A 334 -47.21 26.16 -38.82
N GLN A 335 -47.35 27.48 -38.72
CA GLN A 335 -48.63 28.19 -38.76
C GLN A 335 -49.50 27.85 -39.99
N PRO A 336 -48.97 27.69 -41.21
CA PRO A 336 -49.79 27.32 -42.36
C PRO A 336 -50.47 25.95 -42.20
N GLU A 337 -49.75 24.97 -41.66
CA GLU A 337 -50.25 23.62 -41.38
C GLU A 337 -51.30 23.66 -40.26
N ILE A 338 -51.09 24.48 -39.23
CA ILE A 338 -52.10 24.75 -38.19
C ILE A 338 -53.36 25.35 -38.82
N ASN A 339 -53.21 26.36 -39.68
CA ASN A 339 -54.33 27.02 -40.37
C ASN A 339 -55.07 26.05 -41.31
N ALA A 340 -54.39 25.12 -41.96
CA ALA A 340 -55.00 24.12 -42.82
C ALA A 340 -55.88 23.14 -42.00
N ILE A 341 -55.39 22.70 -40.85
CA ILE A 341 -56.17 21.86 -39.91
C ILE A 341 -57.37 22.65 -39.38
N LEU A 342 -57.18 23.91 -38.96
CA LEU A 342 -58.25 24.76 -38.44
C LEU A 342 -59.31 25.06 -39.52
N SER A 343 -58.91 25.47 -40.72
CA SER A 343 -59.84 25.78 -41.82
C SER A 343 -60.70 24.57 -42.21
N ARG A 344 -60.08 23.38 -42.27
CA ARG A 344 -60.80 22.13 -42.57
C ARG A 344 -61.75 21.72 -41.46
N SER A 345 -61.34 21.91 -40.21
CA SER A 345 -62.21 21.65 -39.06
C SER A 345 -63.39 22.62 -39.01
N MET A 346 -63.20 23.87 -39.45
CA MET A 346 -64.23 24.90 -39.53
C MET A 346 -65.24 24.64 -40.65
N GLU A 347 -64.83 24.07 -41.79
CA GLU A 347 -65.75 23.62 -42.85
C GLU A 347 -66.79 22.63 -42.32
N GLY A 348 -66.41 21.71 -41.42
CA GLY A 348 -67.33 20.78 -40.77
C GLY A 348 -68.04 21.33 -39.52
N ALA A 349 -67.57 22.45 -38.96
CA ALA A 349 -68.15 23.09 -37.78
C ALA A 349 -69.18 24.17 -38.14
N LEU A 350 -68.97 24.91 -39.24
CA LEU A 350 -69.83 26.01 -39.69
C LEU A 350 -71.25 25.54 -40.08
N GLU A 351 -71.44 24.27 -40.45
CA GLU A 351 -72.77 23.70 -40.65
C GLU A 351 -73.60 23.57 -39.34
N GLN A 352 -72.96 23.66 -38.18
CA GLN A 352 -73.59 23.41 -36.87
C GLN A 352 -73.72 24.67 -35.98
N VAL A 353 -73.38 25.86 -36.48
CA VAL A 353 -73.37 27.08 -35.66
C VAL A 353 -74.67 27.90 -35.84
N PRO A 354 -75.58 27.97 -34.85
CA PRO A 354 -76.80 28.79 -34.93
C PRO A 354 -76.56 30.31 -34.84
N ILE A 355 -75.34 30.76 -34.53
CA ILE A 355 -74.98 32.19 -34.35
C ILE A 355 -75.14 32.99 -35.65
N TYR A 356 -74.88 32.41 -36.82
CA TYR A 356 -75.03 33.12 -38.11
C TYR A 356 -76.49 33.52 -38.41
N ARG A 357 -77.48 32.82 -37.82
CA ARG A 357 -78.90 33.15 -37.98
C ARG A 357 -79.37 34.29 -37.07
N ASN A 358 -78.75 34.46 -35.90
CA ASN A 358 -79.17 35.44 -34.90
C ASN A 358 -78.51 36.82 -35.06
N LEU A 359 -77.45 36.93 -35.86
CA LEU A 359 -76.72 38.18 -36.12
C LEU A 359 -77.44 39.14 -37.10
N LEU A 360 -78.43 38.66 -37.84
CA LEU A 360 -79.19 39.46 -38.81
C LEU A 360 -80.35 40.25 -38.19
N GLN A 361 -80.61 40.10 -36.90
CA GLN A 361 -81.72 40.76 -36.23
C GLN A 361 -81.28 41.13 -34.81
N LEU A 362 -80.74 42.34 -34.59
CA LEU A 362 -80.86 43.08 -33.32
C LEU A 362 -80.12 44.44 -33.37
N PRO A 363 -80.75 45.55 -32.91
CA PRO A 363 -80.08 46.82 -32.66
C PRO A 363 -79.49 46.87 -31.23
N GLY A 364 -78.23 47.31 -31.10
CA GLY A 364 -77.55 47.53 -29.80
C GLY A 364 -76.22 46.75 -29.66
N LEU A 365 -75.13 47.32 -30.19
CA LEU A 365 -73.85 46.62 -30.42
C LEU A 365 -72.78 46.75 -29.31
N SER A 366 -73.07 47.39 -28.17
CA SER A 366 -72.01 47.71 -27.18
C SER A 366 -71.85 46.71 -26.02
N GLN A 367 -72.83 45.85 -25.72
CA GLN A 367 -72.74 44.89 -24.60
C GLN A 367 -72.31 43.47 -25.01
N VAL A 368 -72.23 43.19 -26.31
CA VAL A 368 -71.95 41.84 -26.84
C VAL A 368 -70.45 41.47 -26.75
N GLN A 369 -69.56 42.46 -26.64
CA GLN A 369 -68.11 42.25 -26.75
C GLN A 369 -67.50 41.42 -25.61
N ASN A 370 -67.97 41.58 -24.36
CA ASN A 370 -67.35 40.92 -23.19
C ASN A 370 -67.88 39.50 -22.93
N GLN A 371 -69.10 39.16 -23.37
CA GLN A 371 -69.64 37.80 -23.27
C GLN A 371 -69.21 36.91 -24.44
N LEU A 372 -69.09 37.48 -25.64
CA LEU A 372 -68.57 36.77 -26.81
C LEU A 372 -67.15 36.22 -26.57
N SER A 373 -66.24 37.00 -25.97
CA SER A 373 -64.86 36.55 -25.77
C SER A 373 -64.74 35.30 -24.91
N GLY A 374 -65.56 35.17 -23.86
CA GLY A 374 -65.54 34.00 -22.97
C GLY A 374 -66.14 32.75 -23.61
N GLU A 375 -67.30 32.88 -24.27
CA GLU A 375 -67.95 31.76 -24.95
C GLU A 375 -67.19 31.30 -26.20
N ILE A 376 -66.62 32.23 -26.97
CA ILE A 376 -65.76 31.92 -28.11
C ILE A 376 -64.50 31.19 -27.65
N ALA A 377 -63.85 31.62 -26.56
CA ALA A 377 -62.65 30.95 -26.05
C ALA A 377 -62.95 29.52 -25.58
N ASP A 378 -64.06 29.31 -24.86
CA ASP A 378 -64.48 27.97 -24.39
C ASP A 378 -64.90 27.06 -25.56
N GLN A 379 -65.59 27.59 -26.58
CA GLN A 379 -65.95 26.85 -27.79
C GLN A 379 -64.74 26.54 -28.67
N ILE A 380 -63.78 27.46 -28.81
CA ILE A 380 -62.53 27.19 -29.51
C ILE A 380 -61.76 26.08 -28.78
N GLY A 381 -61.64 26.15 -27.45
CA GLY A 381 -60.97 25.12 -26.64
C GLY A 381 -61.62 23.73 -26.79
N LYS A 382 -62.95 23.65 -26.70
CA LYS A 382 -63.70 22.40 -26.92
C LYS A 382 -63.57 21.87 -28.35
N ASN A 383 -63.56 22.75 -29.34
CA ASN A 383 -63.37 22.36 -30.74
C ASN A 383 -61.94 21.86 -31.00
N LEU A 384 -60.92 22.48 -30.41
CA LEU A 384 -59.52 22.00 -30.46
C LEU A 384 -59.39 20.60 -29.86
N TYR A 385 -60.06 20.33 -28.75
CA TYR A 385 -60.12 18.99 -28.15
C TYR A 385 -60.81 17.97 -29.07
N LEU A 386 -61.93 18.35 -29.70
CA LEU A 386 -62.63 17.50 -30.66
C LEU A 386 -61.80 17.23 -31.93
N ILE A 387 -60.98 18.18 -32.37
CA ILE A 387 -60.05 18.04 -33.49
C ILE A 387 -59.03 16.93 -33.20
N VAL A 388 -58.37 16.97 -32.04
CA VAL A 388 -57.40 15.95 -31.63
C VAL A 388 -58.03 14.56 -31.54
N ASN A 389 -59.29 14.47 -31.07
CA ASN A 389 -60.00 13.19 -30.99
C ASN A 389 -60.49 12.67 -32.37
N LYS A 390 -60.73 13.56 -33.35
CA LYS A 390 -61.14 13.19 -34.72
C LYS A 390 -59.98 12.79 -35.63
N VAL A 391 -58.73 13.14 -35.30
CA VAL A 391 -57.51 12.69 -36.03
C VAL A 391 -57.47 11.17 -36.21
N SER A 392 -58.00 10.40 -35.25
CA SER A 392 -58.02 8.93 -35.33
C SER A 392 -59.13 8.35 -36.23
N LYS A 393 -60.09 9.18 -36.67
CA LYS A 393 -61.31 8.72 -37.37
C LYS A 393 -61.44 9.24 -38.81
N ASP A 394 -60.76 10.33 -39.17
CA ASP A 394 -60.77 10.90 -40.52
C ASP A 394 -59.39 10.76 -41.19
N PRO A 395 -59.27 9.96 -42.28
CA PRO A 395 -58.01 9.75 -43.00
C PRO A 395 -57.35 11.04 -43.51
N LEU A 396 -58.15 12.05 -43.90
CA LEU A 396 -57.63 13.31 -44.44
C LEU A 396 -57.13 14.22 -43.32
N THR A 397 -57.85 14.31 -42.20
CA THR A 397 -57.38 15.02 -40.98
C THR A 397 -56.14 14.35 -40.38
N ALA A 398 -56.05 13.02 -40.44
CA ALA A 398 -54.86 12.28 -40.03
C ALA A 398 -53.62 12.64 -40.87
N GLN A 399 -53.80 12.81 -42.19
CA GLN A 399 -52.73 13.21 -43.09
C GLN A 399 -52.23 14.64 -42.81
N LEU A 400 -53.13 15.61 -42.62
CA LEU A 400 -52.76 16.98 -42.25
C LEU A 400 -52.03 17.06 -40.90
N PHE A 401 -52.44 16.25 -39.92
CA PHE A 401 -51.76 16.17 -38.63
C PHE A 401 -50.38 15.52 -38.74
N LYS A 402 -50.23 14.51 -39.60
CA LYS A 402 -48.93 13.91 -39.92
C LYS A 402 -48.01 14.92 -40.62
N ASP A 403 -48.55 15.73 -41.52
CA ASP A 403 -47.80 16.79 -42.21
C ASP A 403 -47.39 17.90 -41.23
N LEU A 404 -48.27 18.28 -40.29
CA LEU A 404 -47.96 19.19 -39.18
C LEU A 404 -46.80 18.66 -38.32
N ILE A 405 -46.87 17.41 -37.86
CA ILE A 405 -45.80 16.80 -37.06
C ILE A 405 -44.51 16.72 -37.88
N GLY A 406 -44.60 16.27 -39.14
CA GLY A 406 -43.45 16.17 -40.03
C GLY A 406 -42.76 17.52 -40.24
N LYS A 407 -43.54 18.58 -40.49
CA LYS A 407 -43.04 19.95 -40.64
C LYS A 407 -42.46 20.47 -39.34
N PHE A 408 -43.14 20.26 -38.22
CA PHE A 408 -42.70 20.66 -36.89
C PHE A 408 -41.35 20.02 -36.55
N THR A 409 -41.23 18.70 -36.65
CA THR A 409 -40.00 17.96 -36.35
C THR A 409 -38.86 18.34 -37.29
N THR A 410 -39.13 18.49 -38.59
CA THR A 410 -38.10 18.87 -39.58
C THR A 410 -37.60 20.29 -39.33
N THR A 411 -38.52 21.21 -39.02
CA THR A 411 -38.18 22.62 -38.74
C THR A 411 -37.42 22.73 -37.42
N LEU A 412 -37.89 22.07 -36.36
CA LEU A 412 -37.23 22.05 -35.06
C LEU A 412 -35.83 21.45 -35.15
N SER A 413 -35.69 20.30 -35.81
CA SER A 413 -34.39 19.65 -36.02
C SER A 413 -33.44 20.53 -36.84
N GLY A 414 -33.94 21.16 -37.91
CA GLY A 414 -33.15 22.07 -38.74
C GLY A 414 -32.63 23.29 -37.96
N GLU A 415 -33.44 23.88 -37.09
CA GLU A 415 -33.03 25.01 -36.26
C GLU A 415 -32.07 24.60 -35.13
N ILE A 416 -32.29 23.45 -34.49
CA ILE A 416 -31.35 22.91 -33.48
C ILE A 416 -29.97 22.62 -34.11
N GLN A 417 -29.94 22.19 -35.38
CA GLN A 417 -28.70 21.97 -36.12
C GLN A 417 -28.01 23.25 -36.59
N ALA A 418 -28.61 24.43 -36.41
CA ALA A 418 -27.96 25.68 -36.75
C ALA A 418 -26.68 25.84 -35.92
N LYS A 419 -25.57 26.15 -36.59
CA LYS A 419 -24.21 26.11 -36.01
C LYS A 419 -24.07 26.84 -34.66
N HIS A 420 -24.79 27.95 -34.47
CA HIS A 420 -24.73 28.73 -33.23
C HIS A 420 -25.49 28.06 -32.07
N ILE A 421 -26.73 27.60 -32.31
CA ILE A 421 -27.54 26.86 -31.34
C ILE A 421 -26.85 25.55 -30.94
N LEU A 422 -26.28 24.85 -31.93
CA LEU A 422 -25.60 23.58 -31.69
C LEU A 422 -24.40 23.77 -30.74
N VAL A 423 -23.58 24.80 -30.97
CA VAL A 423 -22.43 25.11 -30.11
C VAL A 423 -22.88 25.53 -28.71
N GLU A 424 -23.91 26.35 -28.61
CA GLU A 424 -24.46 26.82 -27.33
C GLU A 424 -25.04 25.65 -26.51
N LEU A 425 -25.86 24.80 -27.13
CA LEU A 425 -26.40 23.59 -26.50
C LEU A 425 -25.31 22.59 -26.13
N GLN A 426 -24.27 22.42 -26.96
CA GLN A 426 -23.14 21.56 -26.62
C GLN A 426 -22.40 22.04 -25.39
N SER A 427 -22.19 23.35 -25.28
CA SER A 427 -21.55 23.95 -24.09
C SER A 427 -22.39 23.70 -22.85
N LEU A 428 -23.67 24.04 -22.89
CA LEU A 428 -24.59 23.88 -21.75
C LEU A 428 -24.77 22.40 -21.36
N LEU A 429 -24.82 21.49 -22.33
CA LEU A 429 -24.90 20.06 -22.03
C LEU A 429 -23.60 19.51 -21.43
N ASN A 430 -22.45 20.00 -21.90
CA ASN A 430 -21.16 19.63 -21.33
C ASN A 430 -21.04 20.10 -19.88
N ASP A 431 -21.45 21.34 -19.61
CA ASP A 431 -21.40 21.93 -18.27
C ASP A 431 -22.36 21.19 -17.32
N LEU A 432 -23.60 20.93 -17.75
CA LEU A 432 -24.57 20.12 -17.00
C LEU A 432 -24.02 18.72 -16.66
N LEU A 433 -23.35 18.06 -17.60
CA LEU A 433 -22.73 16.75 -17.37
C LEU A 433 -21.57 16.82 -16.36
N GLU A 434 -20.79 17.90 -16.40
CA GLU A 434 -19.70 18.14 -15.46
C GLU A 434 -20.24 18.38 -14.04
N GLU A 435 -21.32 19.13 -13.90
CA GLU A 435 -22.01 19.37 -12.62
C GLU A 435 -22.58 18.07 -12.03
N VAL A 436 -23.22 17.24 -12.87
CA VAL A 436 -23.68 15.91 -12.45
C VAL A 436 -22.50 15.04 -12.00
N LYS A 437 -21.37 15.08 -12.71
CA LYS A 437 -20.18 14.32 -12.35
C LYS A 437 -19.64 14.73 -10.97
N ILE A 438 -19.49 16.02 -10.71
CA ILE A 438 -18.94 16.53 -9.45
C ILE A 438 -19.87 16.21 -8.27
N ASN A 439 -21.16 16.47 -8.43
CA ASN A 439 -22.12 16.37 -7.33
C ASN A 439 -22.50 14.92 -6.98
N TYR A 440 -22.46 13.99 -7.95
CA TYR A 440 -22.95 12.62 -7.74
C TYR A 440 -21.87 11.54 -7.81
N VAL A 441 -20.78 11.72 -8.58
CA VAL A 441 -19.75 10.67 -8.76
C VAL A 441 -18.64 10.75 -7.71
N GLN A 442 -18.31 11.95 -7.20
CA GLN A 442 -17.20 12.12 -6.25
C GLN A 442 -17.57 11.89 -4.77
N ARG A 443 -18.86 11.72 -4.43
CA ARG A 443 -19.35 11.84 -3.04
C ARG A 443 -19.72 10.54 -2.31
N LEU A 444 -19.40 9.34 -2.80
CA LEU A 444 -19.83 8.09 -2.15
C LEU A 444 -18.72 7.07 -1.85
N SER A 445 -19.03 6.19 -0.89
CA SER A 445 -18.19 5.63 0.19
C SER A 445 -17.42 4.33 -0.15
N GLN A 446 -16.65 3.83 0.83
CA GLN A 446 -15.80 2.63 0.74
C GLN A 446 -16.56 1.29 0.59
N GLU A 447 -17.88 1.26 0.80
CA GLU A 447 -18.70 0.03 0.81
C GLU A 447 -18.83 -0.64 -0.57
N ASP A 448 -18.67 0.08 -1.68
CA ASP A 448 -18.91 -0.45 -3.02
C ASP A 448 -17.74 -1.25 -3.61
N ILE A 449 -16.53 -1.13 -3.04
CA ILE A 449 -15.31 -1.70 -3.64
C ILE A 449 -15.37 -3.23 -3.69
N GLU A 450 -15.89 -3.87 -2.64
CA GLU A 450 -15.87 -5.32 -2.50
C GLU A 450 -16.85 -6.00 -3.47
N GLN A 451 -18.04 -5.40 -3.66
CA GLN A 451 -19.03 -5.87 -4.64
C GLN A 451 -18.54 -5.71 -6.09
N ILE A 452 -17.86 -4.59 -6.40
CA ILE A 452 -17.31 -4.36 -7.75
C ILE A 452 -16.17 -5.34 -8.07
N ILE A 453 -15.32 -5.67 -7.08
CA ILE A 453 -14.27 -6.71 -7.24
C ILE A 453 -14.92 -8.06 -7.57
N GLU A 454 -16.01 -8.42 -6.90
CA GLU A 454 -16.71 -9.69 -7.15
C GLU A 454 -17.38 -9.72 -8.53
N GLN A 455 -18.01 -8.63 -8.96
CA GLN A 455 -18.58 -8.50 -10.31
C GLN A 455 -17.50 -8.64 -11.39
N THR A 456 -16.37 -7.97 -11.22
CA THR A 456 -15.23 -8.03 -12.15
C THR A 456 -14.66 -9.45 -12.27
N ARG A 457 -14.53 -10.16 -11.15
CA ARG A 457 -14.14 -11.59 -11.15
C ARG A 457 -15.12 -12.47 -11.91
N LYS A 458 -16.43 -12.26 -11.75
CA LYS A 458 -17.49 -13.01 -12.47
C LYS A 458 -17.50 -12.72 -13.98
N MET A 459 -17.12 -11.52 -14.41
CA MET A 459 -16.96 -11.21 -15.84
C MET A 459 -15.79 -11.96 -16.45
N ARG A 460 -14.63 -11.99 -15.77
CA ARG A 460 -13.46 -12.75 -16.22
C ARG A 460 -13.71 -14.26 -16.28
N SER A 461 -14.43 -14.83 -15.31
CA SER A 461 -14.76 -16.26 -15.32
C SER A 461 -15.74 -16.66 -16.44
N LYS A 462 -16.43 -15.71 -17.06
CA LYS A 462 -17.33 -15.93 -18.20
C LYS A 462 -16.68 -15.62 -19.56
N ALA A 463 -15.52 -14.96 -19.55
CA ALA A 463 -14.77 -14.58 -20.74
C ALA A 463 -13.66 -15.59 -21.11
N VAL A 464 -13.50 -16.64 -20.30
CA VAL A 464 -12.74 -17.87 -20.59
C VAL A 464 -13.74 -18.98 -20.89
#